data_AF-A0A1F9Z7D1-F1
#
_entry.id   AF-A0A1F9Z7D1-F1
#
_cell.length_a   1.000
_cell.length_b   1.000
_cell.length_c   1.000
_cell.angle_alpha   90.00
_cell.angle_beta   90.00
_cell.angle_gamma   90.00
#
_symmetry.space_group_name_H-M   'P 1'
#
loop_
_entity.id
_entity.type
_entity.pdbx_description
1 polymer ?
#
loop_
_entity_poly.entity_id
_entity_poly.type
_entity_poly.pdbx_seq_one_letter_code
_entity_poly.pdbx_strand_id
1 'polypeptide(L)'
;MDNRAAKKKGAEGGILSFFSARSGQILMPSLIILPSLLLFVYLIFETAKLSREKIRQQFAVDSAAFIQMGDYTNLLNRTAYVNGTFPYRIFKEQYACSPSEDCPESTENCLKKSDGKGTSCRYKFLWEAGNYPRYTGSGDLSQRDPVPLDDKPKWDIGYDETFRPGMNDNPPSNDPLLTLITKDQGIKINIFWNDAVRIFTFYSQVYTLLGQVEESQMSVFQSLTDNFSFFRKSYYLNANTAECHSNFLSCGDEGLEQGFKANKFPSGSIPKTCNGDMFMCYIKKVMLHAKVPRTPTATDPLPYFLGGTFEPDGTTPKPVDMTTCSGCSPDGLFQLAGFKDSKLKALGDPGYHVYQSFSVEENYFGIKFNEMESAWDSCEGTTPGKPCVHSLVASQCPQLGSGNNCVWPDPTPKYQTRLYP
;
A
#
# COMPACT_ATOMS: atom_id res chain seq x y z
N MET A 1 -19.62 113.22 51.34
CA MET A 1 -20.19 114.11 50.31
C MET A 1 -20.16 113.36 49.00
N ASP A 2 -21.22 112.64 48.69
CA ASP A 2 -22.07 112.86 47.51
C ASP A 2 -22.97 111.64 47.31
N ASN A 3 -24.25 111.90 47.54
CA ASN A 3 -25.37 111.04 47.23
C ASN A 3 -25.85 111.40 45.82
N ARG A 4 -26.17 110.38 45.01
CA ARG A 4 -27.38 110.24 44.15
C ARG A 4 -27.21 109.01 43.27
N ALA A 5 -28.00 107.96 43.50
CA ALA A 5 -29.30 107.69 42.83
C ALA A 5 -29.10 107.22 41.37
N ALA A 6 -29.73 106.19 40.82
CA ALA A 6 -30.70 105.20 41.26
C ALA A 6 -30.82 104.17 40.11
N LYS A 7 -31.09 102.88 40.38
CA LYS A 7 -32.31 102.17 39.90
C LYS A 7 -32.31 100.72 40.35
N LYS A 8 -33.53 100.26 40.58
CA LYS A 8 -33.97 99.06 41.30
C LYS A 8 -34.44 98.01 40.29
N LYS A 9 -34.21 96.73 40.64
CA LYS A 9 -35.05 95.52 40.47
C LYS A 9 -34.30 94.36 39.81
N GLY A 10 -34.11 93.30 40.59
CA GLY A 10 -33.86 91.97 40.08
C GLY A 10 -35.15 91.28 39.63
N ALA A 11 -34.99 90.24 38.82
CA ALA A 11 -35.64 88.94 38.92
C ALA A 11 -35.04 88.03 37.83
N GLU A 12 -34.42 86.95 38.30
CA GLU A 12 -34.46 85.57 37.78
C GLU A 12 -34.36 85.30 36.26
N GLY A 13 -33.40 84.43 35.90
CA GLY A 13 -33.45 83.62 34.69
C GLY A 13 -32.13 83.58 33.93
N GLY A 14 -31.43 82.45 33.96
CA GLY A 14 -30.29 82.27 33.05
C GLY A 14 -29.25 81.20 33.38
N ILE A 15 -29.61 80.08 34.01
CA ILE A 15 -28.85 78.83 33.75
C ILE A 15 -29.34 78.35 32.39
N LEU A 16 -28.52 78.55 31.35
CA LEU A 16 -28.41 77.76 30.10
C LEU A 16 -27.70 78.61 29.05
N SER A 17 -26.43 78.92 29.35
CA SER A 17 -25.40 79.00 28.32
C SER A 17 -25.14 77.57 27.82
N PHE A 18 -24.80 77.46 26.53
CA PHE A 18 -24.50 76.24 25.76
C PHE A 18 -25.69 75.44 25.23
N PHE A 19 -26.28 75.87 24.12
CA PHE A 19 -26.56 75.01 22.96
C PHE A 19 -26.83 75.91 21.74
N SER A 20 -25.76 76.40 21.13
CA SER A 20 -25.79 76.98 19.79
C SER A 20 -24.90 76.15 18.86
N ALA A 21 -25.57 75.49 17.92
CA ALA A 21 -25.07 75.01 16.63
C ALA A 21 -23.74 74.21 16.59
N ARG A 22 -23.81 72.89 16.84
CA ARG A 22 -22.79 71.90 16.39
C ARG A 22 -23.40 70.63 15.78
N SER A 23 -24.53 70.74 15.09
CA SER A 23 -25.16 69.59 14.41
C SER A 23 -24.36 69.07 13.21
N GLY A 24 -23.38 69.83 12.70
CA GLY A 24 -22.52 69.42 11.57
C GLY A 24 -21.26 68.62 11.93
N GLN A 25 -20.85 68.56 13.21
CA GLN A 25 -19.61 67.89 13.62
C GLN A 25 -19.79 66.41 13.99
N ILE A 26 -21.00 65.97 14.32
CA ILE A 26 -21.31 64.55 14.51
C ILE A 26 -21.69 63.89 13.17
N LEU A 27 -22.23 64.67 12.24
CA LEU A 27 -22.77 64.19 10.97
C LEU A 27 -21.67 63.78 9.97
N MET A 28 -20.55 64.49 9.92
CA MET A 28 -19.42 64.22 9.01
C MET A 28 -18.67 62.92 9.35
N PRO A 29 -18.28 62.64 10.62
CA PRO A 29 -17.72 61.35 10.99
C PRO A 29 -18.72 60.22 10.79
N SER A 30 -20.02 60.40 11.11
CA SER A 30 -21.01 59.34 10.90
C SER A 30 -21.27 59.04 9.42
N LEU A 31 -21.17 60.03 8.52
CA LEU A 31 -21.34 59.87 7.07
C LEU A 31 -20.20 59.08 6.41
N ILE A 32 -19.02 59.06 7.00
CA ILE A 32 -17.85 58.35 6.43
C ILE A 32 -17.58 57.07 7.23
N ILE A 33 -17.58 57.13 8.56
CA ILE A 33 -17.23 56.02 9.44
C ILE A 33 -18.28 54.91 9.38
N LEU A 34 -19.59 55.22 9.41
CA LEU A 34 -20.61 54.17 9.38
C LEU A 34 -20.62 53.43 8.02
N PRO A 35 -20.62 54.10 6.85
CA PRO A 35 -20.50 53.40 5.57
C PRO A 35 -19.19 52.64 5.41
N SER A 36 -18.07 53.20 5.87
CA SER A 36 -16.77 52.52 5.82
C SER A 36 -16.74 51.28 6.71
N LEU A 37 -17.34 51.35 7.91
CA LEU A 37 -17.44 50.22 8.81
C LEU A 37 -18.38 49.14 8.27
N LEU A 38 -19.50 49.53 7.64
CA LEU A 38 -20.38 48.59 6.94
C LEU A 38 -19.64 47.91 5.77
N LEU A 39 -18.91 48.67 4.95
CA LEU A 39 -18.08 48.12 3.88
C LEU A 39 -17.04 47.13 4.41
N PHE A 40 -16.39 47.46 5.53
CA PHE A 40 -15.41 46.58 6.17
C PHE A 40 -16.05 45.27 6.68
N VAL A 41 -17.22 45.37 7.33
CA VAL A 41 -17.99 44.19 7.76
C VAL A 41 -18.41 43.33 6.57
N TYR A 42 -18.89 43.95 5.49
CA TYR A 42 -19.23 43.22 4.25
C TYR A 42 -18.02 42.56 3.62
N LEU A 43 -16.86 43.22 3.61
CA LEU A 43 -15.62 42.66 3.08
C LEU A 43 -15.16 41.46 3.89
N ILE A 44 -15.25 41.51 5.22
CA ILE A 44 -14.98 40.35 6.09
C ILE A 44 -15.95 39.20 5.78
N PHE A 45 -17.24 39.49 5.62
CA PHE A 45 -18.25 38.48 5.34
C PHE A 45 -18.03 37.79 3.98
N GLU A 46 -17.74 38.55 2.93
CA GLU A 46 -17.43 38.01 1.60
C GLU A 46 -16.10 37.23 1.59
N THR A 47 -15.09 37.70 2.33
CA THR A 47 -13.84 36.95 2.52
C THR A 47 -14.08 35.64 3.28
N ALA A 48 -14.96 35.65 4.27
CA ALA A 48 -15.32 34.46 5.04
C ALA A 48 -16.07 33.43 4.20
N LYS A 49 -16.91 33.84 3.23
CA LYS A 49 -17.53 32.92 2.27
C LYS A 49 -16.50 32.23 1.38
N LEU A 50 -15.57 33.00 0.81
CA LEU A 50 -14.50 32.45 -0.02
C LEU A 50 -13.61 31.49 0.79
N SER A 51 -13.26 31.87 2.02
CA SER A 51 -12.50 31.03 2.95
C SER A 51 -13.23 29.73 3.28
N ARG A 52 -14.53 29.80 3.57
CA ARG A 52 -15.37 28.61 3.83
C ARG A 52 -15.39 27.67 2.63
N GLU A 53 -15.54 28.20 1.42
CA GLU A 53 -15.55 27.37 0.22
C GLU A 53 -14.18 26.74 -0.01
N LYS A 54 -13.09 27.49 0.12
CA LYS A 54 -11.73 26.93 0.07
C LYS A 54 -11.54 25.79 1.08
N ILE A 55 -11.93 25.98 2.34
CA ILE A 55 -11.81 24.95 3.39
C ILE A 55 -12.60 23.69 3.01
N ARG A 56 -13.80 23.85 2.47
CA ARG A 56 -14.63 22.72 2.02
C ARG A 56 -13.98 21.97 0.87
N GLN A 57 -13.45 22.68 -0.12
CA GLN A 57 -12.76 22.06 -1.25
C GLN A 57 -11.47 21.36 -0.81
N GLN A 58 -10.69 21.98 0.08
CA GLN A 58 -9.47 21.39 0.64
C GLN A 58 -9.81 20.08 1.37
N PHE A 59 -10.80 20.11 2.26
CA PHE A 59 -11.24 18.92 2.98
C PHE A 59 -11.72 17.80 2.05
N ALA A 60 -12.38 18.17 0.94
CA ALA A 60 -12.84 17.21 -0.05
C ALA A 60 -11.69 16.55 -0.80
N VAL A 61 -10.68 17.33 -1.25
CA VAL A 61 -9.48 16.78 -1.90
C VAL A 61 -8.68 15.92 -0.94
N ASP A 62 -8.43 16.42 0.28
CA ASP A 62 -7.69 15.72 1.32
C ASP A 62 -8.30 14.34 1.61
N SER A 63 -9.62 14.30 1.81
CA SER A 63 -10.36 13.06 2.07
C SER A 63 -10.33 12.11 0.87
N ALA A 64 -10.46 12.65 -0.34
CA ALA A 64 -10.45 11.84 -1.57
C ALA A 64 -9.07 11.25 -1.86
N ALA A 65 -8.03 12.08 -1.76
CA ALA A 65 -6.63 11.70 -1.94
C ALA A 65 -6.21 10.66 -0.90
N PHE A 66 -6.57 10.87 0.38
CA PHE A 66 -6.26 9.93 1.45
C PHE A 66 -6.90 8.55 1.23
N ILE A 67 -8.20 8.51 0.89
CA ILE A 67 -8.90 7.25 0.62
C ILE A 67 -8.27 6.54 -0.58
N GLN A 68 -8.01 7.28 -1.66
CA GLN A 68 -7.47 6.69 -2.87
C GLN A 68 -6.05 6.15 -2.68
N MET A 69 -5.19 6.85 -1.94
CA MET A 69 -3.87 6.35 -1.57
C MET A 69 -3.98 5.15 -0.61
N GLY A 70 -5.02 5.11 0.23
CA GLY A 70 -5.35 3.95 1.05
C GLY A 70 -5.49 2.66 0.25
N ASP A 71 -6.08 2.69 -0.94
CA ASP A 71 -6.18 1.52 -1.82
C ASP A 71 -4.79 1.00 -2.26
N TYR A 72 -3.87 1.91 -2.59
CA TYR A 72 -2.48 1.57 -2.94
C TYR A 72 -1.75 0.97 -1.75
N THR A 73 -1.81 1.64 -0.59
CA THR A 73 -1.23 1.17 0.68
C THR A 73 -1.75 -0.23 1.05
N ASN A 74 -3.05 -0.48 0.89
CA ASN A 74 -3.66 -1.77 1.18
C ASN A 74 -3.16 -2.88 0.26
N LEU A 75 -3.02 -2.60 -1.04
CA LEU A 75 -2.45 -3.55 -1.98
C LEU A 75 -1.01 -3.92 -1.57
N LEU A 76 -0.14 -2.93 -1.35
CA LEU A 76 1.27 -3.15 -0.99
C LEU A 76 1.40 -3.96 0.31
N ASN A 77 0.62 -3.63 1.34
CA ASN A 77 0.62 -4.37 2.60
C ASN A 77 0.17 -5.83 2.40
N ARG A 78 -0.86 -6.08 1.57
CA ARG A 78 -1.33 -7.44 1.31
C ARG A 78 -0.34 -8.26 0.49
N THR A 79 0.28 -7.68 -0.54
CA THR A 79 1.33 -8.35 -1.32
C THR A 79 2.51 -8.73 -0.41
N ALA A 80 2.89 -7.87 0.55
CA ALA A 80 3.93 -8.19 1.53
C ALA A 80 3.59 -9.45 2.37
N TYR A 81 2.33 -9.62 2.78
CA TYR A 81 1.88 -10.84 3.48
C TYR A 81 1.94 -12.09 2.60
N VAL A 82 1.51 -11.98 1.35
CA VAL A 82 1.50 -13.08 0.38
C VAL A 82 2.92 -13.59 0.10
N ASN A 83 3.90 -12.69 0.06
CA ASN A 83 5.29 -13.05 -0.24
C ASN A 83 6.02 -13.73 0.92
N GLY A 84 5.93 -13.19 2.14
CA GLY A 84 6.77 -13.65 3.25
C GLY A 84 5.98 -14.39 4.32
N THR A 85 5.11 -13.66 5.00
CA THR A 85 4.52 -14.11 6.27
C THR A 85 3.56 -15.26 6.10
N PHE A 86 2.77 -15.31 5.01
CA PHE A 86 1.87 -16.43 4.75
C PHE A 86 2.64 -17.72 4.43
N PRO A 87 3.57 -17.79 3.46
CA PRO A 87 4.41 -18.95 3.28
C PRO A 87 5.11 -19.38 4.58
N TYR A 88 5.81 -18.46 5.24
CA TYR A 88 6.52 -18.74 6.49
C TYR A 88 5.61 -19.40 7.53
N ARG A 89 4.43 -18.82 7.78
CA ARG A 89 3.48 -19.28 8.79
C ARG A 89 2.81 -20.59 8.40
N ILE A 90 2.33 -20.73 7.16
CA ILE A 90 1.64 -21.94 6.69
C ILE A 90 2.57 -23.16 6.73
N PHE A 91 3.79 -23.02 6.22
CA PHE A 91 4.76 -24.12 6.26
C PHE A 91 5.17 -24.45 7.70
N LYS A 92 5.26 -23.44 8.57
CA LYS A 92 5.57 -23.66 9.98
C LYS A 92 4.43 -24.34 10.72
N GLU A 93 3.18 -23.91 10.56
CA GLU A 93 2.01 -24.54 11.17
C GLU A 93 1.83 -25.99 10.70
N GLN A 94 2.05 -26.26 9.41
CA GLN A 94 1.88 -27.61 8.87
C GLN A 94 3.03 -28.55 9.23
N TYR A 95 4.29 -28.07 9.17
CA TYR A 95 5.48 -28.90 9.21
C TYR A 95 6.41 -28.65 10.40
N ALA A 96 5.99 -27.84 11.38
CA ALA A 96 6.74 -27.56 12.60
C ALA A 96 7.38 -28.83 13.17
N CYS A 97 8.62 -28.65 13.62
CA CYS A 97 9.37 -29.71 14.27
C CYS A 97 8.76 -29.94 15.65
N SER A 98 8.82 -31.18 16.15
CA SER A 98 8.37 -31.48 17.50
C SER A 98 9.11 -30.62 18.54
N PRO A 99 8.48 -30.19 19.65
CA PRO A 99 9.13 -29.38 20.68
C PRO A 99 10.31 -30.05 21.38
N SER A 100 10.43 -31.37 21.27
CA SER A 100 11.59 -32.11 21.79
C SER A 100 12.76 -32.05 20.80
N GLU A 101 13.97 -31.83 21.34
CA GLU A 101 15.22 -31.68 20.59
C GLU A 101 15.46 -32.81 19.56
N ASP A 102 14.93 -34.00 19.85
CA ASP A 102 15.16 -35.21 19.06
C ASP A 102 14.10 -35.51 17.98
N CYS A 103 13.08 -34.66 17.79
CA CYS A 103 12.01 -34.86 16.80
C CYS A 103 11.55 -36.34 16.78
N PRO A 104 10.90 -36.84 17.84
CA PRO A 104 10.68 -38.26 18.05
C PRO A 104 9.94 -38.87 16.86
N GLU A 105 10.36 -40.07 16.48
CA GLU A 105 9.92 -40.79 15.27
C GLU A 105 8.39 -41.02 15.21
N SER A 106 7.71 -40.90 16.34
CA SER A 106 6.24 -40.97 16.45
C SER A 106 5.53 -39.70 15.97
N THR A 107 6.25 -38.62 15.70
CA THR A 107 5.67 -37.35 15.24
C THR A 107 5.61 -37.33 13.71
N GLU A 108 4.43 -37.03 13.15
CA GLU A 108 4.15 -37.09 11.71
C GLU A 108 5.12 -36.27 10.83
N ASN A 109 5.70 -35.20 11.38
CA ASN A 109 6.59 -34.29 10.65
C ASN A 109 8.08 -34.63 10.78
N CYS A 110 8.45 -35.64 11.58
CA CYS A 110 9.84 -36.03 11.83
C CYS A 110 10.22 -37.24 10.97
N LEU A 111 11.27 -37.08 10.15
CA LEU A 111 11.78 -38.15 9.28
C LEU A 111 13.13 -38.64 9.79
N LYS A 112 13.34 -39.96 9.80
CA LYS A 112 14.62 -40.57 10.19
C LYS A 112 15.69 -40.24 9.16
N LYS A 113 16.92 -39.98 9.61
CA LYS A 113 18.09 -40.00 8.72
C LYS A 113 18.46 -41.44 8.36
N SER A 114 19.09 -41.59 7.21
CA SER A 114 19.39 -42.89 6.60
C SER A 114 20.63 -43.54 7.22
N ASP A 115 21.47 -42.73 7.87
CA ASP A 115 22.61 -43.18 8.68
C ASP A 115 22.20 -43.66 10.07
N GLY A 116 20.90 -43.58 10.42
CA GLY A 116 20.37 -43.92 11.74
C GLY A 116 20.73 -42.92 12.85
N LYS A 117 21.41 -41.81 12.52
CA LYS A 117 21.90 -40.82 13.50
C LYS A 117 21.00 -39.60 13.54
N GLY A 118 19.83 -39.79 14.14
CA GLY A 118 18.87 -38.72 14.42
C GLY A 118 17.82 -38.51 13.34
N THR A 119 17.11 -37.40 13.45
CA THR A 119 15.91 -37.09 12.68
C THR A 119 16.02 -35.71 12.03
N SER A 120 15.19 -35.45 11.02
CA SER A 120 15.02 -34.14 10.41
C SER A 120 13.54 -33.89 10.20
N CYS A 121 13.06 -32.74 10.62
CA CYS A 121 11.68 -32.33 10.37
C CYS A 121 11.49 -31.77 8.97
N ARG A 122 10.26 -31.90 8.46
CA ARG A 122 9.84 -31.40 7.14
C ARG A 122 10.07 -29.90 6.96
N TYR A 123 9.75 -29.11 7.97
CA TYR A 123 9.97 -27.66 7.94
C TYR A 123 11.44 -27.32 7.67
N LYS A 124 12.36 -27.89 8.46
CA LYS A 124 13.79 -27.59 8.38
C LYS A 124 14.39 -27.94 7.02
N PHE A 125 14.21 -29.18 6.53
CA PHE A 125 14.86 -29.56 5.29
C PHE A 125 14.25 -28.85 4.07
N LEU A 126 12.94 -28.54 4.09
CA LEU A 126 12.32 -27.79 3.01
C LEU A 126 12.86 -26.36 2.95
N TRP A 127 13.12 -25.74 4.10
CA TRP A 127 13.77 -24.44 4.13
C TRP A 127 15.23 -24.50 3.68
N GLU A 128 15.99 -25.49 4.16
CA GLU A 128 17.38 -25.72 3.76
C GLU A 128 17.51 -26.08 2.26
N ALA A 129 16.41 -26.33 1.55
CA ALA A 129 16.38 -26.47 0.10
C ALA A 129 15.90 -25.19 -0.62
N GLY A 130 15.66 -24.10 0.12
CA GLY A 130 15.19 -22.82 -0.41
C GLY A 130 13.74 -22.83 -0.90
N ASN A 131 12.88 -23.71 -0.41
CA ASN A 131 11.54 -23.87 -1.00
C ASN A 131 10.55 -22.76 -0.65
N TYR A 132 10.72 -22.13 0.51
CA TYR A 132 9.87 -21.06 1.00
C TYR A 132 10.71 -20.08 1.85
N PRO A 133 10.28 -18.82 1.99
CA PRO A 133 10.99 -17.85 2.80
C PRO A 133 10.73 -18.06 4.30
N ARG A 134 11.73 -17.80 5.13
CA ARG A 134 11.59 -17.87 6.61
C ARG A 134 12.17 -16.63 7.28
N TYR A 135 11.81 -16.45 8.54
CA TYR A 135 12.46 -15.47 9.41
C TYR A 135 13.93 -15.85 9.66
N THR A 136 14.87 -15.03 9.19
CA THR A 136 16.31 -15.26 9.30
C THR A 136 16.91 -14.77 10.62
N GLY A 137 16.12 -14.05 11.43
CA GLY A 137 16.55 -13.57 12.73
C GLY A 137 16.76 -14.69 13.76
N SER A 138 17.54 -14.40 14.80
CA SER A 138 18.01 -15.36 15.82
C SER A 138 16.91 -16.00 16.70
N GLY A 139 15.64 -15.68 16.46
CA GLY A 139 14.49 -16.20 17.21
C GLY A 139 13.74 -17.33 16.51
N ASP A 140 13.98 -17.59 15.22
CA ASP A 140 13.25 -18.63 14.48
C ASP A 140 13.79 -20.03 14.78
N LEU A 141 13.30 -20.63 15.86
CA LEU A 141 13.54 -22.04 16.13
C LEU A 141 12.49 -22.87 15.41
N SER A 142 12.94 -23.89 14.69
CA SER A 142 12.10 -24.78 13.89
C SER A 142 11.07 -25.58 14.71
N GLN A 143 11.24 -25.61 16.04
CA GLN A 143 10.43 -26.35 17.02
C GLN A 143 9.42 -25.49 17.79
N ARG A 144 9.44 -24.16 17.59
CA ARG A 144 8.52 -23.23 18.25
C ARG A 144 7.44 -22.77 17.28
N ASP A 145 6.37 -22.21 17.82
CA ASP A 145 5.38 -21.49 17.02
C ASP A 145 6.04 -20.37 16.19
N PRO A 146 5.42 -19.94 15.07
CA PRO A 146 5.85 -18.75 14.34
C PRO A 146 6.09 -17.59 15.30
N VAL A 147 7.27 -16.96 15.19
CA VAL A 147 7.57 -15.81 16.03
C VAL A 147 6.64 -14.67 15.60
N PRO A 148 5.86 -14.06 16.51
CA PRO A 148 5.10 -12.87 16.16
C PRO A 148 6.09 -11.75 15.83
N LEU A 149 5.94 -11.14 14.66
CA LEU A 149 6.83 -10.10 14.15
C LEU A 149 6.16 -8.71 14.16
N ASP A 150 4.98 -8.58 14.75
CA ASP A 150 4.17 -7.35 14.73
C ASP A 150 4.91 -6.17 15.38
N ASP A 151 5.73 -6.44 16.40
CA ASP A 151 6.56 -5.45 17.12
C ASP A 151 7.81 -5.04 16.31
N LYS A 152 8.23 -5.83 15.32
CA LYS A 152 9.48 -5.61 14.60
C LYS A 152 9.34 -4.50 13.57
N PRO A 153 10.31 -3.58 13.46
CA PRO A 153 10.30 -2.53 12.43
C PRO A 153 10.38 -3.11 11.01
N LYS A 154 10.91 -4.32 10.88
CA LYS A 154 11.15 -5.06 9.65
C LYS A 154 10.93 -6.54 9.91
N TRP A 155 10.35 -7.27 8.96
CA TRP A 155 10.38 -8.73 9.03
C TRP A 155 11.54 -9.21 8.19
N ASP A 156 12.59 -9.70 8.84
CA ASP A 156 13.76 -10.28 8.16
C ASP A 156 13.40 -11.66 7.59
N ILE A 157 12.43 -11.70 6.67
CA ILE A 157 11.92 -12.90 6.02
C ILE A 157 12.49 -12.96 4.61
N GLY A 158 13.18 -14.06 4.31
CA GLY A 158 13.82 -14.28 3.02
C GLY A 158 14.04 -15.76 2.70
N TYR A 159 14.35 -16.03 1.44
CA TYR A 159 14.82 -17.35 0.98
C TYR A 159 16.28 -17.59 1.38
N ASP A 160 16.68 -18.85 1.43
CA ASP A 160 18.09 -19.22 1.56
C ASP A 160 18.83 -18.91 0.25
N GLU A 161 19.69 -17.89 0.27
CA GLU A 161 20.52 -17.44 -0.87
C GLU A 161 21.43 -18.54 -1.43
N THR A 162 21.77 -19.55 -0.61
CA THR A 162 22.61 -20.67 -1.05
C THR A 162 21.88 -21.53 -2.10
N PHE A 163 20.56 -21.65 -1.98
CA PHE A 163 19.73 -22.53 -2.82
C PHE A 163 18.85 -21.76 -3.81
N ARG A 164 18.57 -20.49 -3.53
CA ARG A 164 17.75 -19.61 -4.37
C ARG A 164 18.45 -18.25 -4.56
N PRO A 165 19.64 -18.23 -5.20
CA PRO A 165 20.41 -17.00 -5.34
C PRO A 165 19.62 -15.94 -6.10
N GLY A 166 19.58 -14.74 -5.55
CA GLY A 166 18.91 -13.57 -6.14
C GLY A 166 17.38 -13.59 -6.03
N MET A 167 16.80 -14.57 -5.33
CA MET A 167 15.37 -14.53 -5.00
C MET A 167 15.04 -13.47 -3.96
N ASN A 168 16.01 -13.00 -3.16
CA ASN A 168 15.82 -11.84 -2.28
C ASN A 168 16.25 -10.51 -2.93
N ASP A 169 16.51 -10.47 -4.23
CA ASP A 169 16.74 -9.21 -4.94
C ASP A 169 15.40 -8.52 -5.32
N ASN A 170 15.46 -7.23 -5.67
CA ASN A 170 14.33 -6.53 -6.31
C ASN A 170 14.73 -5.88 -7.64
N PRO A 171 14.22 -6.37 -8.80
CA PRO A 171 13.38 -7.54 -8.94
C PRO A 171 14.15 -8.85 -8.68
N PRO A 172 13.47 -9.92 -8.24
CA PRO A 172 14.13 -11.18 -7.95
C PRO A 172 14.45 -11.97 -9.20
N SER A 173 15.53 -12.75 -9.13
CA SER A 173 15.90 -13.73 -10.15
C SER A 173 15.34 -15.11 -9.78
N ASN A 174 14.28 -15.54 -10.47
CA ASN A 174 13.67 -16.84 -10.23
C ASN A 174 14.12 -17.88 -11.27
N ASP A 175 14.76 -18.96 -10.82
CA ASP A 175 15.00 -20.13 -11.66
C ASP A 175 13.65 -20.80 -12.02
N PRO A 176 13.36 -21.06 -13.31
CA PRO A 176 12.15 -21.78 -13.70
C PRO A 176 12.05 -23.20 -13.14
N LEU A 177 13.14 -23.80 -12.67
CA LEU A 177 13.17 -25.10 -12.02
C LEU A 177 13.34 -24.95 -10.50
N LEU A 178 12.38 -25.46 -9.73
CA LEU A 178 12.50 -25.64 -8.29
C LEU A 178 12.85 -27.09 -7.96
N THR A 179 13.87 -27.30 -7.14
CA THR A 179 14.16 -28.63 -6.58
C THR A 179 13.56 -28.73 -5.19
N LEU A 180 12.33 -29.25 -5.10
CA LEU A 180 11.57 -29.30 -3.84
C LEU A 180 12.21 -30.26 -2.82
N ILE A 181 12.77 -31.37 -3.29
CA ILE A 181 13.55 -32.29 -2.47
C ILE A 181 14.84 -32.60 -3.22
N THR A 182 15.96 -32.18 -2.66
CA THR A 182 17.27 -32.36 -3.30
C THR A 182 17.69 -33.81 -3.33
N LYS A 183 18.57 -34.17 -4.28
CA LYS A 183 19.15 -35.53 -4.36
C LYS A 183 19.81 -35.92 -3.04
N ASP A 184 20.56 -35.00 -2.45
CA ASP A 184 21.24 -35.18 -1.17
C ASP A 184 20.26 -35.47 -0.03
N GLN A 185 19.14 -34.73 0.04
CA GLN A 185 18.09 -34.98 1.02
C GLN A 185 17.40 -36.33 0.80
N GLY A 186 17.09 -36.69 -0.45
CA GLY A 186 16.50 -38.00 -0.77
C GLY A 186 17.41 -39.19 -0.40
N ILE A 187 18.73 -38.99 -0.43
CA ILE A 187 19.71 -39.99 0.03
C ILE A 187 19.79 -39.99 1.56
N LYS A 188 19.99 -38.82 2.18
CA LYS A 188 20.31 -38.69 3.61
C LYS A 188 19.09 -38.85 4.51
N ILE A 189 17.89 -38.54 4.04
CA ILE A 189 16.64 -38.60 4.82
C ILE A 189 15.76 -39.73 4.28
N ASN A 190 15.08 -40.46 5.15
CA ASN A 190 14.11 -41.50 4.76
C ASN A 190 12.80 -40.87 4.29
N ILE A 191 12.87 -40.19 3.15
CA ILE A 191 11.72 -39.65 2.42
C ILE A 191 11.31 -40.70 1.38
N PHE A 192 10.18 -41.37 1.60
CA PHE A 192 9.63 -42.28 0.60
C PHE A 192 8.78 -41.53 -0.42
N TRP A 193 8.57 -42.14 -1.58
CA TRP A 193 7.82 -41.53 -2.70
C TRP A 193 6.44 -40.99 -2.27
N ASN A 194 5.70 -41.73 -1.44
CA ASN A 194 4.40 -41.29 -0.96
C ASN A 194 4.47 -40.02 -0.10
N ASP A 195 5.52 -39.87 0.72
CA ASP A 195 5.74 -38.66 1.53
C ASP A 195 6.16 -37.48 0.64
N ALA A 196 7.03 -37.74 -0.33
CA ALA A 196 7.45 -36.72 -1.30
C ALA A 196 6.27 -36.18 -2.10
N VAL A 197 5.37 -37.06 -2.56
CA VAL A 197 4.14 -36.65 -3.25
C VAL A 197 3.24 -35.83 -2.34
N ARG A 198 3.08 -36.20 -1.05
CA ARG A 198 2.29 -35.40 -0.09
C ARG A 198 2.86 -34.00 0.12
N ILE A 199 4.18 -33.89 0.26
CA ILE A 199 4.89 -32.61 0.38
C ILE A 199 4.69 -31.76 -0.88
N PHE A 200 4.84 -32.36 -2.06
CA PHE A 200 4.61 -31.70 -3.33
C PHE A 200 3.16 -31.20 -3.46
N THR A 201 2.18 -32.04 -3.16
CA THR A 201 0.76 -31.66 -3.22
C THR A 201 0.49 -30.47 -2.29
N PHE A 202 0.93 -30.52 -1.04
CA PHE A 202 0.78 -29.39 -0.12
C PHE A 202 1.47 -28.12 -0.63
N TYR A 203 2.73 -28.22 -1.06
CA TYR A 203 3.49 -27.11 -1.61
C TYR A 203 2.76 -26.45 -2.78
N SER A 204 2.32 -27.25 -3.75
CA SER A 204 1.58 -26.77 -4.92
C SER A 204 0.24 -26.13 -4.56
N GLN A 205 -0.49 -26.67 -3.58
CA GLN A 205 -1.75 -26.10 -3.10
C GLN A 205 -1.56 -24.74 -2.46
N VAL A 206 -0.55 -24.60 -1.58
CA VAL A 206 -0.24 -23.32 -0.91
C VAL A 206 0.09 -22.24 -1.93
N TYR A 207 1.03 -22.51 -2.84
CA TYR A 207 1.46 -21.51 -3.81
C TYR A 207 0.41 -21.23 -4.89
N THR A 208 -0.44 -22.21 -5.24
CA THR A 208 -1.61 -21.95 -6.11
C THR A 208 -2.59 -21.02 -5.42
N LEU A 209 -2.90 -21.26 -4.14
CA LEU A 209 -3.81 -20.41 -3.37
C LEU A 209 -3.26 -18.99 -3.24
N LEU A 210 -1.97 -18.84 -2.90
CA LEU A 210 -1.33 -17.53 -2.78
C LEU A 210 -1.34 -16.76 -4.10
N GLY A 211 -1.07 -17.44 -5.22
CA GLY A 211 -1.18 -16.84 -6.55
C GLY A 211 -2.59 -16.38 -6.87
N GLN A 212 -3.62 -17.19 -6.59
CA GLN A 212 -5.02 -16.82 -6.78
C GLN A 212 -5.45 -15.64 -5.90
N VAL A 213 -4.96 -15.59 -4.65
CA VAL A 213 -5.20 -14.47 -3.73
C VAL A 213 -4.62 -13.18 -4.31
N GLU A 214 -3.37 -13.20 -4.79
CA GLU A 214 -2.73 -12.02 -5.38
C GLU A 214 -3.43 -11.57 -6.67
N GLU A 215 -3.76 -12.50 -7.58
CA GLU A 215 -4.50 -12.20 -8.81
C GLU A 215 -5.88 -11.56 -8.49
N SER A 216 -6.57 -12.07 -7.47
CA SER A 216 -7.86 -11.52 -7.03
C SER A 216 -7.70 -10.13 -6.41
N GLN A 217 -6.67 -9.91 -5.60
CA GLN A 217 -6.39 -8.60 -5.01
C GLN A 217 -6.07 -7.55 -6.09
N MET A 218 -5.30 -7.94 -7.10
CA MET A 218 -4.99 -7.06 -8.22
C MET A 218 -6.23 -6.75 -9.06
N SER A 219 -7.08 -7.75 -9.33
CA SER A 219 -8.34 -7.54 -10.05
C SER A 219 -9.25 -6.53 -9.33
N VAL A 220 -9.35 -6.65 -8.00
CA VAL A 220 -10.09 -5.67 -7.18
C VAL A 220 -9.43 -4.30 -7.28
N PHE A 221 -8.11 -4.21 -7.12
CA PHE A 221 -7.39 -2.93 -7.19
C PHE A 221 -7.56 -2.25 -8.56
N GLN A 222 -7.46 -3.00 -9.66
CA GLN A 222 -7.70 -2.50 -11.02
C GLN A 222 -9.13 -1.97 -11.15
N SER A 223 -10.13 -2.74 -10.71
CA SER A 223 -11.52 -2.29 -10.73
C SER A 223 -11.76 -1.00 -9.92
N LEU A 224 -11.07 -0.82 -8.79
CA LEU A 224 -11.16 0.39 -7.97
C LEU A 224 -10.47 1.60 -8.63
N THR A 225 -9.37 1.37 -9.32
CA THR A 225 -8.52 2.40 -9.93
C THR A 225 -8.81 2.66 -11.42
N ASP A 226 -9.69 1.91 -12.07
CA ASP A 226 -10.09 2.15 -13.46
C ASP A 226 -10.86 3.46 -13.63
N ASN A 227 -11.82 3.71 -12.75
CA ASN A 227 -12.60 4.95 -12.75
C ASN A 227 -12.34 5.84 -11.52
N PHE A 228 -11.45 5.41 -10.63
CA PHE A 228 -11.15 6.08 -9.35
C PHE A 228 -12.44 6.43 -8.57
N SER A 229 -13.35 5.46 -8.51
CA SER A 229 -14.71 5.71 -8.03
C SER A 229 -14.76 6.15 -6.57
N PHE A 230 -13.82 5.69 -5.73
CA PHE A 230 -13.73 6.11 -4.33
C PHE A 230 -13.25 7.55 -4.18
N PHE A 231 -12.23 7.96 -4.96
CA PHE A 231 -11.82 9.36 -5.01
C PHE A 231 -13.00 10.26 -5.38
N ARG A 232 -13.69 9.95 -6.49
CA ARG A 232 -14.84 10.75 -6.96
C ARG A 232 -15.98 10.81 -5.97
N LYS A 233 -16.35 9.68 -5.35
CA LYS A 233 -17.41 9.64 -4.33
C LYS A 233 -17.02 10.45 -3.09
N SER A 234 -15.79 10.28 -2.60
CA SER A 234 -15.29 11.03 -1.45
C SER A 234 -15.26 12.53 -1.72
N TYR A 235 -14.75 12.92 -2.89
CA TYR A 235 -14.73 14.32 -3.30
C TYR A 235 -16.16 14.85 -3.45
N TYR A 236 -17.06 14.17 -4.16
CA TYR A 236 -18.45 14.57 -4.35
C TYR A 236 -19.19 14.83 -3.03
N LEU A 237 -19.07 13.92 -2.05
CA LEU A 237 -19.78 14.00 -0.77
C LEU A 237 -19.33 15.21 0.07
N ASN A 238 -18.09 15.66 -0.10
CA ASN A 238 -17.51 16.76 0.68
C ASN A 238 -17.50 18.09 -0.08
N ALA A 239 -17.28 18.04 -1.40
CA ALA A 239 -17.17 19.21 -2.25
C ALA A 239 -18.53 19.79 -2.63
N ASN A 240 -19.60 19.00 -2.75
CA ASN A 240 -20.99 19.43 -2.97
C ASN A 240 -21.21 20.56 -4.03
N THR A 241 -20.36 20.66 -5.06
CA THR A 241 -20.40 21.75 -6.05
C THR A 241 -21.49 21.51 -7.10
N ALA A 242 -22.03 22.59 -7.68
CA ALA A 242 -23.01 22.49 -8.77
C ALA A 242 -22.46 21.71 -9.98
N GLU A 243 -21.17 21.90 -10.28
CA GLU A 243 -20.47 21.15 -11.33
C GLU A 243 -20.52 19.64 -11.08
N CYS A 244 -20.22 19.20 -9.85
CA CYS A 244 -20.29 17.81 -9.45
C CYS A 244 -21.71 17.22 -9.46
N HIS A 245 -22.75 18.00 -9.16
CA HIS A 245 -24.15 17.58 -9.28
C HIS A 245 -24.58 17.39 -10.73
N SER A 246 -24.11 18.27 -11.63
CA SER A 246 -24.47 18.22 -13.05
C SER A 246 -23.79 17.05 -13.78
N ASN A 247 -22.58 16.68 -13.38
CA ASN A 247 -21.84 15.57 -13.94
C ASN A 247 -20.92 14.92 -12.89
N PHE A 248 -21.37 13.78 -12.35
CA PHE A 248 -20.59 13.02 -11.38
C PHE A 248 -19.25 12.50 -11.96
N LEU A 249 -19.20 12.18 -13.25
CA LEU A 249 -17.99 11.61 -13.88
C LEU A 249 -16.87 12.63 -14.07
N SER A 250 -17.17 13.93 -14.13
CA SER A 250 -16.16 14.99 -14.15
C SER A 250 -15.79 15.50 -12.76
N CYS A 251 -16.49 15.04 -11.72
CA CYS A 251 -16.26 15.49 -10.35
C CYS A 251 -14.88 15.02 -9.85
N GLY A 252 -14.01 15.97 -9.48
CA GLY A 252 -12.66 15.69 -8.99
C GLY A 252 -11.66 15.23 -10.07
N ASP A 253 -11.97 15.42 -11.36
CA ASP A 253 -11.18 14.85 -12.45
C ASP A 253 -9.79 15.48 -12.58
N GLU A 254 -9.65 16.78 -12.31
CA GLU A 254 -8.35 17.47 -12.34
C GLU A 254 -7.38 16.88 -11.32
N GLY A 255 -7.86 16.60 -10.10
CA GLY A 255 -7.06 15.95 -9.06
C GLY A 255 -6.65 14.52 -9.44
N LEU A 256 -7.48 13.82 -10.20
CA LEU A 256 -7.18 12.47 -10.66
C LEU A 256 -6.16 12.45 -11.79
N GLU A 257 -6.30 13.31 -12.80
CA GLU A 257 -5.44 13.31 -13.99
C GLU A 257 -3.96 13.49 -13.62
N GLN A 258 -3.67 14.47 -12.75
CA GLN A 258 -2.29 14.80 -12.40
C GLN A 258 -1.70 13.88 -11.32
N GLY A 259 -2.51 13.49 -10.34
CA GLY A 259 -2.06 12.69 -9.22
C GLY A 259 -2.06 11.19 -9.53
N PHE A 260 -3.24 10.62 -9.67
CA PHE A 260 -3.42 9.16 -9.62
C PHE A 260 -3.44 8.48 -10.99
N LYS A 261 -4.02 9.10 -12.03
CA LYS A 261 -4.07 8.54 -13.39
C LYS A 261 -2.68 8.50 -14.02
N ALA A 262 -1.92 9.59 -13.90
CA ALA A 262 -0.55 9.67 -14.39
C ALA A 262 0.39 8.63 -13.76
N ASN A 263 0.13 8.23 -12.51
CA ASN A 263 0.97 7.33 -11.74
C ASN A 263 0.31 5.98 -11.45
N LYS A 264 -0.76 5.65 -12.18
CA LYS A 264 -1.49 4.40 -12.01
C LYS A 264 -0.57 3.21 -12.29
N PHE A 265 -0.63 2.17 -11.45
CA PHE A 265 -0.01 0.90 -11.81
C PHE A 265 -0.66 0.37 -13.08
N PRO A 266 0.13 -0.09 -14.07
CA PRO A 266 -0.40 -0.42 -15.39
C PRO A 266 -1.55 -1.43 -15.30
N SER A 267 -2.71 -1.06 -15.85
CA SER A 267 -3.91 -1.92 -15.98
C SER A 267 -3.75 -3.07 -16.98
N GLY A 268 -2.55 -3.31 -17.49
CA GLY A 268 -2.27 -4.41 -18.42
C GLY A 268 -2.20 -5.75 -17.71
N SER A 269 -2.07 -6.83 -18.48
CA SER A 269 -1.71 -8.14 -17.94
C SER A 269 -0.44 -7.99 -17.10
N ILE A 270 -0.52 -8.26 -15.80
CA ILE A 270 0.62 -8.26 -14.90
C ILE A 270 1.71 -9.12 -15.55
N PRO A 271 2.93 -8.60 -15.77
CA PRO A 271 4.03 -9.41 -16.25
C PRO A 271 4.20 -10.64 -15.37
N LYS A 272 3.97 -11.82 -15.95
CA LYS A 272 4.16 -13.13 -15.30
C LYS A 272 5.60 -13.62 -15.45
N THR A 273 6.49 -12.64 -15.47
CA THR A 273 7.93 -12.71 -15.45
C THR A 273 8.35 -11.89 -14.25
N CYS A 274 9.42 -12.25 -13.55
CA CYS A 274 9.98 -11.46 -12.44
C CYS A 274 10.61 -10.13 -12.90
N ASN A 275 9.93 -9.41 -13.78
CA ASN A 275 10.33 -8.15 -14.37
C ASN A 275 9.06 -7.42 -14.80
N GLY A 276 8.95 -6.16 -14.38
CA GLY A 276 7.77 -5.33 -14.60
C GLY A 276 7.70 -4.25 -13.54
N ASP A 277 6.84 -3.27 -13.73
CA ASP A 277 6.59 -2.24 -12.71
C ASP A 277 5.92 -2.85 -11.47
N MET A 278 4.93 -3.70 -11.73
CA MET A 278 4.47 -4.77 -10.86
C MET A 278 4.78 -6.09 -11.59
N PHE A 279 5.13 -7.14 -10.86
CA PHE A 279 5.41 -8.45 -11.44
C PHE A 279 4.96 -9.59 -10.54
N MET A 280 4.72 -10.74 -11.15
CA MET A 280 4.50 -12.01 -10.47
C MET A 280 5.49 -13.05 -10.99
N CYS A 281 6.15 -13.75 -10.08
CA CYS A 281 7.11 -14.79 -10.39
C CYS A 281 6.46 -16.16 -10.32
N TYR A 282 6.75 -16.98 -11.32
CA TYR A 282 6.29 -18.36 -11.41
C TYR A 282 7.46 -19.28 -11.70
N ILE A 283 7.43 -20.48 -11.11
CA ILE A 283 8.28 -21.60 -11.52
C ILE A 283 7.53 -22.47 -12.51
N LYS A 284 8.23 -22.99 -13.50
CA LYS A 284 7.63 -23.81 -14.57
C LYS A 284 7.75 -25.30 -14.27
N LYS A 285 8.75 -25.69 -13.48
CA LYS A 285 9.12 -27.08 -13.27
C LYS A 285 9.45 -27.33 -11.80
N VAL A 286 9.02 -28.48 -11.28
CA VAL A 286 9.36 -28.94 -9.94
C VAL A 286 10.04 -30.30 -10.00
N MET A 287 11.18 -30.44 -9.35
CA MET A 287 11.93 -31.69 -9.24
C MET A 287 11.84 -32.24 -7.81
N LEU A 288 11.68 -33.57 -7.73
CA LEU A 288 11.60 -34.32 -6.48
C LEU A 288 12.59 -35.48 -6.53
N HIS A 289 13.28 -35.73 -5.43
CA HIS A 289 14.08 -36.94 -5.22
C HIS A 289 13.62 -37.66 -3.95
N ALA A 290 13.28 -38.94 -4.06
CA ALA A 290 12.75 -39.72 -2.95
C ALA A 290 12.99 -41.22 -3.13
N LYS A 291 12.92 -41.97 -2.04
CA LYS A 291 13.12 -43.42 -2.05
C LYS A 291 11.88 -44.12 -2.59
N VAL A 292 12.07 -44.94 -3.61
CA VAL A 292 11.03 -45.80 -4.18
C VAL A 292 11.28 -47.23 -3.68
N PRO A 293 10.35 -47.83 -2.93
CA PRO A 293 10.49 -49.20 -2.46
C PRO A 293 10.67 -50.18 -3.63
N ARG A 294 11.55 -51.15 -3.46
CA ARG A 294 11.68 -52.30 -4.37
C ARG A 294 12.06 -53.55 -3.60
N THR A 295 11.81 -54.69 -4.20
CA THR A 295 12.30 -55.97 -3.66
C THR A 295 13.83 -56.01 -3.78
N PRO A 296 14.58 -56.20 -2.67
CA PRO A 296 16.02 -56.39 -2.73
C PRO A 296 16.39 -57.57 -3.64
N THR A 297 17.49 -57.46 -4.37
CA THR A 297 18.03 -58.56 -5.18
C THR A 297 19.38 -59.00 -4.62
N ALA A 298 19.86 -60.19 -5.04
CA ALA A 298 21.18 -60.68 -4.65
C ALA A 298 22.33 -59.74 -5.08
N THR A 299 22.13 -58.95 -6.14
CA THR A 299 23.09 -57.99 -6.68
C THR A 299 22.90 -56.57 -6.15
N ASP A 300 21.77 -56.28 -5.51
CA ASP A 300 21.44 -54.97 -4.96
C ASP A 300 20.59 -55.12 -3.68
N PRO A 301 21.24 -55.13 -2.50
CA PRO A 301 20.57 -55.44 -1.24
C PRO A 301 19.72 -54.29 -0.70
N LEU A 302 19.72 -53.11 -1.35
CA LEU A 302 18.97 -51.96 -0.87
C LEU A 302 17.46 -52.16 -1.13
N PRO A 303 16.60 -52.03 -0.09
CA PRO A 303 15.14 -52.19 -0.21
C PRO A 303 14.45 -51.02 -0.93
N TYR A 304 15.23 -50.12 -1.52
CA TYR A 304 14.77 -49.00 -2.30
C TYR A 304 15.82 -48.65 -3.35
N PHE A 305 15.41 -47.87 -4.35
CA PHE A 305 16.32 -47.06 -5.15
C PHE A 305 15.97 -45.57 -4.94
N LEU A 306 16.91 -44.68 -5.23
CA LEU A 306 16.60 -43.26 -5.24
C LEU A 306 15.83 -42.94 -6.51
N GLY A 307 14.52 -42.87 -6.38
CA GLY A 307 13.66 -42.36 -7.41
C GLY A 307 13.71 -40.83 -7.46
N GLY A 308 13.19 -40.34 -8.56
CA GLY A 308 12.99 -38.94 -8.83
C GLY A 308 11.95 -38.86 -9.92
N THR A 309 11.51 -37.65 -10.22
CA THR A 309 10.71 -37.43 -11.41
C THR A 309 11.66 -37.67 -12.59
N PHE A 310 11.64 -38.86 -13.18
CA PHE A 310 12.51 -39.31 -14.27
C PHE A 310 11.67 -39.71 -15.49
N GLU A 311 12.25 -39.62 -16.68
CA GLU A 311 11.69 -40.23 -17.89
C GLU A 311 11.62 -41.77 -17.73
N PRO A 312 10.84 -42.47 -18.57
CA PRO A 312 10.76 -43.94 -18.57
C PRO A 312 12.12 -44.65 -18.72
N ASP A 313 13.15 -43.95 -19.19
CA ASP A 313 14.52 -44.44 -19.30
C ASP A 313 15.24 -44.58 -17.94
N GLY A 314 14.67 -44.07 -16.85
CA GLY A 314 15.20 -44.15 -15.49
C GLY A 314 16.50 -43.37 -15.26
N THR A 315 16.95 -42.55 -16.22
CA THR A 315 18.24 -41.84 -16.16
C THR A 315 18.11 -40.34 -16.41
N THR A 316 17.09 -39.90 -17.13
CA THR A 316 16.86 -38.49 -17.44
C THR A 316 15.88 -37.87 -16.45
N PRO A 317 16.25 -36.86 -15.64
CA PRO A 317 15.29 -36.15 -14.80
C PRO A 317 14.18 -35.54 -15.66
N LYS A 318 12.92 -35.89 -15.34
CA LYS A 318 11.69 -35.33 -15.89
C LYS A 318 10.97 -34.53 -14.81
N PRO A 319 11.34 -33.26 -14.56
CA PRO A 319 10.61 -32.41 -13.63
C PRO A 319 9.11 -32.41 -13.91
N VAL A 320 8.29 -32.31 -12.87
CA VAL A 320 6.86 -32.07 -13.01
C VAL A 320 6.67 -30.70 -13.66
N ASP A 321 6.00 -30.68 -14.80
CA ASP A 321 5.65 -29.45 -15.50
C ASP A 321 4.44 -28.81 -14.83
N MET A 322 4.64 -27.61 -14.30
CA MET A 322 3.62 -26.82 -13.62
C MET A 322 2.79 -25.96 -14.58
N THR A 323 3.05 -26.02 -15.89
CA THR A 323 2.33 -25.25 -16.91
C THR A 323 1.26 -26.07 -17.66
N THR A 324 1.37 -27.39 -17.62
CA THR A 324 0.51 -28.30 -18.41
C THR A 324 -0.35 -29.25 -17.56
N CYS A 325 -0.21 -29.23 -16.23
CA CYS A 325 -1.03 -30.05 -15.34
C CYS A 325 -2.49 -29.57 -15.27
N SER A 326 -3.41 -30.52 -15.03
CA SER A 326 -4.84 -30.22 -14.91
C SER A 326 -5.10 -29.27 -13.73
N GLY A 327 -5.60 -28.07 -14.01
CA GLY A 327 -5.86 -27.02 -13.01
C GLY A 327 -4.68 -26.11 -12.71
N CYS A 328 -3.55 -26.28 -13.42
CA CYS A 328 -2.38 -25.43 -13.27
C CYS A 328 -2.48 -24.18 -14.16
N SER A 329 -1.84 -23.09 -13.71
CA SER A 329 -1.72 -21.88 -14.52
C SER A 329 -0.75 -22.13 -15.68
N PRO A 330 -1.04 -21.64 -16.90
CA PRO A 330 -0.12 -21.75 -18.03
C PRO A 330 1.24 -21.07 -17.77
N ASP A 331 1.29 -20.17 -16.79
CA ASP A 331 2.50 -19.44 -16.41
C ASP A 331 3.38 -20.20 -15.41
N GLY A 332 2.81 -21.24 -14.77
CA GLY A 332 3.48 -22.09 -13.80
C GLY A 332 2.91 -21.95 -12.38
N LEU A 333 3.70 -22.34 -11.39
CA LEU A 333 3.35 -22.22 -9.98
C LEU A 333 3.89 -20.90 -9.43
N PHE A 334 3.01 -20.08 -8.86
CA PHE A 334 3.36 -18.80 -8.25
C PHE A 334 4.44 -18.97 -7.17
N GLN A 335 5.29 -17.95 -6.99
CA GLN A 335 6.31 -17.92 -5.94
C GLN A 335 6.29 -16.64 -5.13
N LEU A 336 6.21 -15.50 -5.81
CA LEU A 336 6.20 -14.18 -5.17
C LEU A 336 5.61 -13.14 -6.15
N ALA A 337 5.17 -12.02 -5.61
CA ALA A 337 4.80 -10.82 -6.37
C ALA A 337 5.60 -9.62 -5.87
N GLY A 338 5.78 -8.59 -6.68
CA GLY A 338 6.57 -7.45 -6.26
C GLY A 338 6.39 -6.23 -7.15
N PHE A 339 7.08 -5.16 -6.75
CA PHE A 339 7.06 -3.88 -7.44
C PHE A 339 8.49 -3.35 -7.59
N LYS A 340 8.77 -2.67 -8.71
CA LYS A 340 10.07 -2.00 -8.88
C LYS A 340 10.25 -0.86 -7.88
N ASP A 341 11.45 -0.75 -7.34
CA ASP A 341 11.84 0.34 -6.42
C ASP A 341 11.51 1.72 -6.97
N SER A 342 11.76 1.96 -8.27
CA SER A 342 11.49 3.25 -8.91
C SER A 342 10.02 3.65 -8.85
N LYS A 343 9.09 2.70 -8.96
CA LYS A 343 7.66 2.97 -8.90
C LYS A 343 7.18 3.25 -7.48
N LEU A 344 7.70 2.50 -6.51
CA LEU A 344 7.38 2.74 -5.10
C LEU A 344 8.05 4.00 -4.56
N LYS A 345 9.22 4.36 -5.06
CA LYS A 345 9.86 5.64 -4.75
C LYS A 345 8.96 6.81 -5.14
N ALA A 346 8.41 6.82 -6.35
CA ALA A 346 7.48 7.88 -6.77
C ALA A 346 6.24 7.99 -5.86
N LEU A 347 5.74 6.85 -5.33
CA LEU A 347 4.61 6.80 -4.42
C LEU A 347 4.92 7.36 -3.01
N GLY A 348 6.18 7.25 -2.56
CA GLY A 348 6.60 7.64 -1.21
C GLY A 348 7.37 8.96 -1.10
N ASP A 349 8.18 9.30 -2.10
CA ASP A 349 9.05 10.48 -2.16
C ASP A 349 9.20 10.98 -3.62
N PRO A 350 8.55 12.10 -4.00
CA PRO A 350 7.85 13.05 -3.10
C PRO A 350 6.43 12.60 -2.69
N GLY A 351 5.82 11.65 -3.41
CA GLY A 351 4.38 11.36 -3.33
C GLY A 351 3.61 11.97 -4.51
N TYR A 352 2.28 11.93 -4.45
CA TYR A 352 1.39 12.42 -5.50
C TYR A 352 0.83 13.78 -5.14
N HIS A 353 1.03 14.74 -6.03
CA HIS A 353 0.43 16.06 -5.95
C HIS A 353 -0.97 16.00 -6.58
N VAL A 354 -1.98 16.42 -5.81
CA VAL A 354 -3.39 16.41 -6.22
C VAL A 354 -3.88 17.85 -6.22
N TYR A 355 -4.02 18.43 -7.41
CA TYR A 355 -4.55 19.78 -7.59
C TYR A 355 -5.99 19.73 -8.08
N GLN A 356 -6.85 20.56 -7.50
CA GLN A 356 -8.25 20.63 -7.90
C GLN A 356 -8.72 22.08 -7.90
N SER A 357 -9.12 22.58 -9.07
CA SER A 357 -9.79 23.87 -9.15
C SER A 357 -11.25 23.78 -8.74
N PHE A 358 -11.80 24.92 -8.35
CA PHE A 358 -13.22 25.07 -8.04
C PHE A 358 -13.72 26.43 -8.53
N SER A 359 -15.01 26.49 -8.86
CA SER A 359 -15.66 27.72 -9.30
C SER A 359 -16.24 28.47 -8.11
N VAL A 360 -15.96 29.77 -8.04
CA VAL A 360 -16.52 30.67 -7.02
C VAL A 360 -17.49 31.63 -7.68
N GLU A 361 -18.63 31.87 -7.03
CA GLU A 361 -19.59 32.87 -7.48
C GLU A 361 -19.04 34.30 -7.31
N GLU A 362 -19.57 35.24 -8.09
CA GLU A 362 -19.26 36.66 -7.95
C GLU A 362 -19.67 37.15 -6.56
N ASN A 363 -18.81 37.91 -5.89
CA ASN A 363 -19.15 38.45 -4.57
C ASN A 363 -20.09 39.66 -4.69
N TYR A 364 -20.53 40.16 -3.53
CA TYR A 364 -21.35 41.38 -3.43
C TYR A 364 -20.75 42.60 -4.14
N PHE A 365 -19.42 42.68 -4.29
CA PHE A 365 -18.72 43.80 -4.93
C PHE A 365 -18.54 43.62 -6.45
N GLY A 366 -19.11 42.58 -7.03
CA GLY A 366 -18.96 42.29 -8.45
C GLY A 366 -17.59 41.72 -8.82
N ILE A 367 -16.86 41.15 -7.85
CA ILE A 367 -15.55 40.56 -8.09
C ILE A 367 -15.72 39.16 -8.65
N LYS A 368 -15.22 38.97 -9.86
CA LYS A 368 -15.20 37.67 -10.54
C LYS A 368 -13.89 36.94 -10.28
N PHE A 369 -13.85 36.14 -9.22
CA PHE A 369 -12.64 35.42 -8.81
C PHE A 369 -12.11 34.42 -9.86
N ASN A 370 -12.99 33.89 -10.71
CA ASN A 370 -12.62 32.97 -11.79
C ASN A 370 -12.00 33.66 -13.03
N GLU A 371 -11.94 35.00 -13.04
CA GLU A 371 -11.30 35.79 -14.10
C GLU A 371 -9.98 36.43 -13.61
N MET A 372 -9.54 36.11 -12.39
CA MET A 372 -8.32 36.65 -11.78
C MET A 372 -7.11 35.78 -12.14
N GLU A 373 -6.76 35.71 -13.42
CA GLU A 373 -5.72 34.82 -13.96
C GLU A 373 -4.39 34.91 -13.20
N SER A 374 -3.87 36.13 -13.01
CA SER A 374 -2.60 36.37 -12.29
C SER A 374 -2.63 36.04 -10.80
N ALA A 375 -3.80 35.78 -10.21
CA ALA A 375 -3.92 35.44 -8.80
C ALA A 375 -3.78 33.93 -8.54
N TRP A 376 -3.89 33.10 -9.58
CA TRP A 376 -4.00 31.63 -9.46
C TRP A 376 -2.96 30.84 -10.26
N ASP A 377 -1.90 31.50 -10.76
CA ASP A 377 -0.82 30.90 -11.56
C ASP A 377 -0.04 29.75 -10.88
N SER A 378 -0.26 29.50 -9.59
CA SER A 378 0.41 28.44 -8.82
C SER A 378 -0.24 27.05 -8.94
N CYS A 379 -1.38 26.94 -9.62
CA CYS A 379 -2.16 25.71 -9.71
C CYS A 379 -1.75 24.91 -10.96
N GLU A 380 -0.73 24.06 -10.84
CA GLU A 380 -0.26 23.23 -11.95
C GLU A 380 -1.39 22.35 -12.50
N GLY A 381 -1.51 22.30 -13.83
CA GLY A 381 -2.41 21.44 -14.61
C GLY A 381 -3.92 21.57 -14.35
N THR A 382 -4.37 22.55 -13.57
CA THR A 382 -5.81 22.85 -13.41
C THR A 382 -6.30 23.85 -14.45
N THR A 383 -7.61 24.04 -14.55
CA THR A 383 -8.19 25.08 -15.41
C THR A 383 -7.61 26.47 -15.08
N PRO A 384 -6.97 27.16 -16.05
CA PRO A 384 -6.39 28.49 -15.82
C PRO A 384 -7.42 29.51 -15.31
N GLY A 385 -6.97 30.41 -14.43
CA GLY A 385 -7.79 31.50 -13.90
C GLY A 385 -8.79 31.12 -12.81
N LYS A 386 -8.84 29.85 -12.39
CA LYS A 386 -9.68 29.42 -11.26
C LYS A 386 -8.88 29.26 -9.96
N PRO A 387 -9.47 29.56 -8.80
CA PRO A 387 -8.88 29.19 -7.53
C PRO A 387 -8.78 27.67 -7.42
N CYS A 388 -7.72 27.20 -6.75
CA CYS A 388 -7.50 25.78 -6.52
C CYS A 388 -7.13 25.45 -5.08
N VAL A 389 -7.23 24.16 -4.79
CA VAL A 389 -6.70 23.51 -3.59
C VAL A 389 -5.68 22.45 -4.02
N HIS A 390 -4.75 22.15 -3.13
CA HIS A 390 -3.64 21.24 -3.36
C HIS A 390 -3.52 20.32 -2.16
N SER A 391 -3.28 19.04 -2.40
CA SER A 391 -2.90 18.10 -1.36
C SER A 391 -1.74 17.25 -1.86
N LEU A 392 -0.72 17.06 -1.02
CA LEU A 392 0.33 16.09 -1.26
C LEU A 392 0.01 14.82 -0.47
N VAL A 393 -0.10 13.69 -1.15
CA VAL A 393 -0.39 12.40 -0.53
C VAL A 393 0.69 11.39 -0.90
N ALA A 394 1.19 10.64 0.07
CA ALA A 394 2.26 9.66 -0.13
C ALA A 394 1.92 8.33 0.56
N SER A 395 2.37 7.21 -0.01
CA SER A 395 2.44 5.94 0.71
C SER A 395 3.89 5.71 1.13
N GLN A 396 4.15 5.78 2.42
CA GLN A 396 5.50 5.71 2.95
C GLN A 396 5.76 4.36 3.58
N CYS A 397 6.91 3.77 3.22
CA CYS A 397 7.53 2.74 4.02
C CYS A 397 8.79 3.28 4.70
N PRO A 398 9.02 3.00 6.00
CA PRO A 398 10.23 3.40 6.72
C PRO A 398 11.57 2.94 6.11
N GLN A 399 11.57 1.93 5.23
CA GLN A 399 12.79 1.31 4.70
C GLN A 399 12.99 1.47 3.20
N LEU A 400 12.14 2.27 2.55
CA LEU A 400 12.21 2.50 1.11
C LEU A 400 13.57 3.12 0.73
N GLY A 401 14.28 2.51 -0.21
CA GLY A 401 15.53 3.05 -0.78
C GLY A 401 16.84 2.42 -0.29
N SER A 402 16.78 1.32 0.48
CA SER A 402 17.96 0.54 0.92
C SER A 402 18.05 -0.85 0.28
N GLY A 403 17.55 -1.02 -0.95
CA GLY A 403 17.36 -2.34 -1.58
C GLY A 403 16.17 -3.13 -1.04
N ASN A 404 15.37 -2.51 -0.17
CA ASN A 404 14.09 -3.02 0.32
C ASN A 404 12.98 -2.04 -0.07
N ASN A 405 11.91 -2.57 -0.64
CA ASN A 405 10.69 -1.82 -0.97
C ASN A 405 9.52 -2.16 -0.03
N CYS A 406 9.77 -2.89 1.05
CA CYS A 406 8.84 -3.36 2.08
C CYS A 406 7.74 -4.30 1.60
N VAL A 407 7.72 -4.64 0.31
CA VAL A 407 6.92 -5.72 -0.28
C VAL A 407 7.79 -6.96 -0.45
N TRP A 408 9.03 -6.76 -0.94
CA TRP A 408 10.05 -7.77 -1.14
C TRP A 408 11.40 -7.14 -1.54
N PRO A 409 12.57 -7.62 -1.04
CA PRO A 409 12.75 -8.59 0.05
C PRO A 409 12.28 -8.07 1.41
N ASP A 410 12.34 -8.90 2.46
CA ASP A 410 12.03 -8.49 3.84
C ASP A 410 10.69 -7.74 4.01
N PRO A 411 9.58 -8.39 3.63
CA PRO A 411 8.26 -7.78 3.57
C PRO A 411 7.85 -7.22 4.92
N THR A 412 7.27 -6.02 4.96
CA THR A 412 6.79 -5.41 6.19
C THR A 412 5.51 -4.62 5.90
N PRO A 413 4.34 -4.99 6.46
CA PRO A 413 3.06 -4.35 6.19
C PRO A 413 2.93 -3.05 6.99
N LYS A 414 3.84 -2.12 6.71
CA LYS A 414 3.94 -0.82 7.37
C LYS A 414 3.84 0.33 6.38
N TYR A 415 3.31 0.06 5.18
CA TYR A 415 2.89 1.16 4.33
C TYR A 415 1.82 1.96 5.05
N GLN A 416 2.07 3.25 5.17
CA GLN A 416 1.16 4.21 5.77
C GLN A 416 0.88 5.30 4.76
N THR A 417 -0.41 5.58 4.58
CA THR A 417 -0.83 6.78 3.85
C THR A 417 -0.52 8.00 4.70
N ARG A 418 0.25 8.94 4.15
CA ARG A 418 0.48 10.26 4.73
C ARG A 418 -0.12 11.32 3.84
N LEU A 419 -0.75 12.29 4.48
CA LEU A 419 -1.38 13.43 3.84
C LEU A 419 -0.69 14.70 4.34
N TYR A 420 -0.41 15.60 3.41
CA TYR A 420 0.19 16.91 3.63
C TYR A 420 -0.74 17.94 2.94
N PRO A 421 -1.74 18.45 3.69
CA PRO A 421 -2.73 19.40 3.18
C PRO A 421 -2.15 20.74 2.74
#